data_AF-A0A1F3L0E3-F1
#
_entry.id   AF-A0A1F3L0E3-F1
#
_cell.length_a   1.000
_cell.length_b   1.000
_cell.length_c   1.000
_cell.angle_alpha   90.00
_cell.angle_beta   90.00
_cell.angle_gamma   90.00
#
_symmetry.space_group_name_H-M   'P 1'
#
loop_
_entity.id
_entity.type
_entity.pdbx_description
1 polymer ?
#
loop_
_entity_poly.entity_id
_entity_poly.type
_entity_poly.pdbx_seq_one_letter_code
_entity_poly.pdbx_strand_id
1 'polypeptide(L)'
;MKIITFIRAIAITIVLLCSFINFSFAQFDWIWNGTGGSVPPNTFRFGMLKQNLDIRAIGIGNFTSTNRPLSALHVNTNLMGTDPDFNKGEVFRTDAPVGTFGNPIDINWRMYRGTNQVVRFYNPYSSFVPSTSGQKCDLIIETTMGRSNIIFGTATIPRMIIQDGTNPAIQTGLVGIGNNFLSPQSQLHINDGVFDTYTQITNAATGASANDGLRIGVLGSNGNAVINQQENQSMFFNTNNTARMQINESGLITVYSLASGNNSIVLADKNGTLYTTEIETILTQSQTIQQLKQQVAELEKSIAEMKAIFSKN
;
A
#
# COMPACT_ATOMS: atom_id res chain seq x y z
N MET A 1 -25.45 -61.27 -74.55
CA MET A 1 -26.03 -60.00 -74.06
C MET A 1 -26.33 -59.97 -72.54
N LYS A 2 -26.27 -61.08 -71.77
CA LYS A 2 -26.55 -61.08 -70.31
C LYS A 2 -25.38 -60.69 -69.39
N ILE A 3 -24.13 -60.84 -69.83
CA ILE A 3 -22.92 -60.56 -69.03
C ILE A 3 -22.68 -59.06 -68.81
N ILE A 4 -22.91 -58.22 -69.83
CA ILE A 4 -22.65 -56.77 -69.73
C ILE A 4 -23.62 -56.09 -68.73
N THR A 5 -24.87 -56.56 -68.66
CA THR A 5 -25.86 -56.05 -67.71
C THR A 5 -25.51 -56.41 -66.27
N PHE A 6 -24.94 -57.59 -66.04
CA PHE A 6 -24.50 -58.03 -64.71
C PHE A 6 -23.28 -57.23 -64.22
N ILE A 7 -22.31 -56.97 -65.11
CA ILE A 7 -21.12 -56.16 -64.78
C ILE A 7 -21.52 -54.71 -64.46
N ARG A 8 -22.48 -54.12 -65.18
CA ARG A 8 -22.98 -52.77 -64.88
C ARG A 8 -23.68 -52.68 -63.52
N ALA A 9 -24.46 -53.70 -63.14
CA ALA A 9 -25.13 -53.73 -61.84
C ALA A 9 -24.12 -53.82 -60.67
N ILE A 10 -23.05 -54.59 -60.82
CA ILE A 10 -21.99 -54.68 -59.81
C ILE A 10 -21.24 -53.35 -59.68
N ALA A 11 -20.85 -52.73 -60.81
CA ALA A 11 -20.13 -51.46 -60.78
C ALA A 11 -20.94 -50.32 -60.12
N ILE A 12 -22.25 -50.23 -60.41
CA ILE A 12 -23.14 -49.24 -59.80
C ILE A 12 -23.31 -49.50 -58.29
N THR A 13 -23.39 -50.77 -57.89
CA THR A 13 -23.51 -51.16 -56.47
C THR A 13 -22.23 -50.83 -55.68
N ILE A 14 -21.04 -51.04 -56.26
CA ILE A 14 -19.76 -50.68 -55.63
C ILE A 14 -19.62 -49.16 -55.49
N VAL A 15 -20.00 -48.38 -56.51
CA VAL A 15 -19.94 -46.91 -56.44
C VAL A 15 -20.91 -46.36 -55.39
N LEU A 16 -22.12 -46.93 -55.29
CA LEU A 16 -23.09 -46.55 -54.25
C LEU A 16 -22.63 -46.92 -52.83
N LEU A 17 -21.98 -48.08 -52.65
CA LEU A 17 -21.39 -48.49 -51.38
C LEU A 17 -20.21 -47.61 -50.95
N CYS A 18 -19.40 -47.12 -51.90
CA CYS A 18 -18.29 -46.21 -51.59
C CYS A 18 -18.73 -44.77 -51.28
N SER A 19 -19.88 -44.31 -51.78
CA SER A 19 -20.36 -42.92 -51.57
C SER A 19 -21.05 -42.66 -50.22
N PHE A 20 -21.33 -43.68 -49.41
CA PHE A 20 -22.02 -43.54 -48.12
C PHE A 20 -21.13 -43.67 -46.88
N ILE A 21 -19.81 -43.76 -47.04
CA ILE A 21 -18.90 -43.98 -45.91
C ILE A 21 -17.95 -42.80 -45.71
N ASN A 22 -18.49 -41.68 -45.21
CA ASN A 22 -17.68 -40.65 -44.54
C ASN A 22 -17.30 -41.16 -43.15
N PHE A 23 -16.25 -41.97 -43.05
CA PHE A 23 -15.56 -42.16 -41.78
C PHE A 23 -14.46 -41.09 -41.65
N SER A 24 -14.69 -40.10 -40.81
CA SER A 24 -13.62 -39.28 -40.26
C SER A 24 -13.08 -39.99 -39.02
N PHE A 25 -11.90 -40.62 -39.14
CA PHE A 25 -11.14 -41.05 -37.97
C PHE A 25 -10.33 -39.86 -37.45
N ALA A 26 -10.71 -39.35 -36.27
CA ALA A 26 -9.73 -38.76 -35.37
C ALA A 26 -9.35 -39.87 -34.38
N GLN A 27 -8.42 -40.73 -34.77
CA GLN A 27 -7.73 -41.59 -33.83
C GLN A 27 -6.49 -40.83 -33.35
N PHE A 28 -6.49 -40.46 -32.08
CA PHE A 28 -5.25 -40.17 -31.36
C PHE A 28 -5.27 -41.00 -30.08
N ASP A 29 -5.20 -42.32 -30.24
CA ASP A 29 -4.85 -43.24 -29.16
C ASP A 29 -3.32 -43.36 -29.15
N TRP A 30 -2.66 -42.54 -28.35
CA TRP A 30 -1.33 -42.92 -27.86
C TRP A 30 -1.54 -43.63 -26.54
N ILE A 31 -1.89 -44.91 -26.62
CA ILE A 31 -1.84 -45.84 -25.48
C ILE A 31 -0.45 -46.45 -25.50
N TRP A 32 0.37 -46.06 -24.52
CA TRP A 32 1.60 -46.76 -24.20
C TRP A 32 1.24 -48.21 -23.83
N ASN A 33 1.70 -49.16 -24.64
CA ASN A 33 1.51 -50.59 -24.42
C ASN A 33 2.13 -51.01 -23.08
N GLY A 34 1.27 -51.30 -22.10
CA GLY A 34 1.60 -51.97 -20.84
C GLY A 34 0.55 -53.05 -20.57
N THR A 35 0.77 -54.21 -21.18
CA THR A 35 0.21 -55.55 -20.88
C THR A 35 -0.99 -55.64 -19.90
N GLY A 36 -2.16 -56.00 -20.44
CA GLY A 36 -2.97 -57.11 -19.90
C GLY A 36 -4.07 -56.83 -18.88
N GLY A 37 -4.46 -55.58 -18.61
CA GLY A 37 -5.58 -55.26 -17.71
C GLY A 37 -6.70 -54.48 -18.41
N SER A 38 -7.90 -55.05 -18.47
CA SER A 38 -9.12 -54.37 -18.92
C SER A 38 -9.49 -53.23 -17.96
N VAL A 39 -9.05 -52.01 -18.26
CA VAL A 39 -9.47 -50.79 -17.56
C VAL A 39 -10.76 -50.26 -18.20
N PRO A 40 -11.81 -49.92 -17.43
CA PRO A 40 -13.07 -49.41 -17.98
C PRO A 40 -12.88 -48.09 -18.77
N PRO A 41 -13.54 -47.92 -19.92
CA PRO A 41 -13.18 -46.94 -20.96
C PRO A 41 -13.51 -45.46 -20.67
N ASN A 42 -13.42 -44.96 -19.43
CA ASN A 42 -13.95 -43.61 -19.10
C ASN A 42 -13.14 -42.73 -18.13
N THR A 43 -11.83 -42.92 -17.95
CA THR A 43 -11.11 -42.11 -16.92
C THR A 43 -10.09 -41.07 -17.40
N PHE A 44 -9.88 -40.85 -18.71
CA PHE A 44 -9.03 -39.72 -19.14
C PHE A 44 -9.57 -39.04 -20.40
N ARG A 45 -10.54 -38.14 -20.24
CA ARG A 45 -11.00 -37.28 -21.34
C ARG A 45 -10.23 -35.97 -21.32
N PHE A 46 -9.18 -35.87 -22.15
CA PHE A 46 -8.67 -34.58 -22.57
C PHE A 46 -9.48 -34.09 -23.79
N GLY A 47 -10.34 -33.10 -23.55
CA GLY A 47 -10.66 -32.08 -24.57
C GLY A 47 -11.48 -32.47 -25.81
N MET A 48 -12.37 -33.47 -25.77
CA MET A 48 -13.32 -33.67 -26.89
C MET A 48 -14.78 -33.57 -26.45
N LEU A 49 -15.54 -32.71 -27.14
CA LEU A 49 -16.98 -32.86 -27.29
C LEU A 49 -17.32 -33.36 -28.69
N LYS A 50 -18.38 -34.18 -28.72
CA LYS A 50 -19.05 -34.69 -29.90
C LYS A 50 -19.63 -33.50 -30.68
N GLN A 51 -19.25 -33.37 -31.95
CA GLN A 51 -19.83 -32.51 -33.02
C GLN A 51 -19.59 -30.99 -32.92
N ASN A 52 -18.71 -30.48 -33.80
CA ASN A 52 -18.71 -29.11 -34.38
C ASN A 52 -18.92 -27.90 -33.44
N LEU A 53 -18.35 -27.91 -32.24
CA LEU A 53 -18.34 -26.73 -31.36
C LEU A 53 -16.90 -26.36 -30.97
N ASP A 54 -16.58 -25.07 -31.01
CA ASP A 54 -15.32 -24.51 -30.52
C ASP A 54 -15.00 -25.04 -29.11
N ILE A 55 -13.74 -25.36 -28.84
CA ILE A 55 -13.28 -25.81 -27.52
C ILE A 55 -13.49 -24.66 -26.53
N ARG A 56 -14.54 -24.76 -25.69
CA ARG A 56 -14.87 -23.73 -24.70
C ARG A 56 -14.18 -23.92 -23.35
N ALA A 57 -13.66 -25.12 -23.05
CA ALA A 57 -12.94 -25.42 -21.81
C ALA A 57 -12.09 -26.69 -21.93
N ILE A 58 -10.98 -26.75 -21.18
CA ILE A 58 -10.11 -27.91 -20.97
C ILE A 58 -10.15 -28.23 -19.47
N GLY A 59 -10.60 -29.44 -19.12
CA GLY A 59 -10.56 -29.94 -17.75
C GLY A 59 -9.42 -30.94 -17.58
N ILE A 60 -8.66 -30.86 -16.49
CA ILE A 60 -7.62 -31.82 -16.13
C ILE A 60 -7.96 -32.38 -14.74
N GLY A 61 -8.26 -33.68 -14.65
CA GLY A 61 -8.65 -34.34 -13.40
C GLY A 61 -9.97 -35.12 -13.51
N ASN A 62 -10.36 -35.80 -12.44
CA ASN A 62 -11.53 -36.68 -12.42
C ASN A 62 -12.80 -35.91 -12.01
N PHE A 63 -13.68 -35.64 -12.97
CA PHE A 63 -14.96 -34.94 -12.75
C PHE A 63 -16.05 -35.97 -12.46
N THR A 64 -16.36 -36.20 -11.18
CA THR A 64 -17.33 -37.22 -10.73
C THR A 64 -18.80 -36.78 -10.89
N SER A 65 -19.07 -35.57 -11.37
CA SER A 65 -20.42 -35.07 -11.66
C SER A 65 -20.53 -34.67 -13.14
N THR A 66 -21.73 -34.80 -13.71
CA THR A 66 -22.04 -34.42 -15.11
C THR A 66 -22.02 -32.91 -15.35
N ASN A 67 -21.69 -32.10 -14.35
CA ASN A 67 -21.68 -30.65 -14.47
C ASN A 67 -20.40 -30.19 -15.19
N ARG A 68 -20.59 -29.34 -16.19
CA ARG A 68 -19.52 -28.78 -17.04
C ARG A 68 -18.47 -28.08 -16.15
N PRO A 69 -17.18 -28.08 -16.54
CA PRO A 69 -16.18 -27.26 -15.86
C PRO A 69 -16.62 -25.80 -15.85
N LEU A 70 -16.61 -25.16 -14.67
CA LEU A 70 -17.07 -23.78 -14.47
C LEU A 70 -16.09 -22.72 -15.00
N SER A 71 -14.93 -23.14 -15.50
CA SER A 71 -13.87 -22.31 -16.05
C SER A 71 -13.28 -22.93 -17.33
N ALA A 72 -12.67 -22.10 -18.17
CA ALA A 72 -11.99 -22.54 -19.40
C ALA A 72 -10.79 -23.46 -19.13
N LEU A 73 -10.20 -23.38 -17.93
CA LEU A 73 -9.24 -24.33 -17.39
C LEU A 73 -9.69 -24.71 -15.98
N HIS A 74 -10.06 -25.96 -15.77
CA HIS A 74 -10.45 -26.50 -14.46
C HIS A 74 -9.54 -27.68 -14.13
N VAL A 75 -8.73 -27.55 -13.08
CA VAL A 75 -7.89 -28.64 -12.58
C VAL A 75 -8.50 -29.14 -11.27
N ASN A 76 -8.94 -30.40 -11.24
CA ASN A 76 -9.56 -31.00 -10.05
C ASN A 76 -8.54 -31.88 -9.31
N THR A 77 -8.13 -31.44 -8.12
CA THR A 77 -7.12 -32.13 -7.29
C THR A 77 -7.72 -33.05 -6.22
N ASN A 78 -9.06 -33.23 -6.17
CA ASN A 78 -9.73 -33.93 -5.06
C ASN A 78 -9.41 -35.42 -4.94
N LEU A 79 -8.75 -36.02 -5.93
CA LEU A 79 -8.43 -37.46 -5.97
C LEU A 79 -6.94 -37.75 -6.18
N MET A 80 -6.04 -36.78 -6.00
CA MET A 80 -4.62 -37.11 -5.94
C MET A 80 -4.40 -37.95 -4.66
N GLY A 81 -3.96 -39.19 -4.86
CA GLY A 81 -3.62 -40.12 -3.79
C GLY A 81 -2.47 -39.57 -2.94
N THR A 82 -2.03 -40.33 -1.94
CA THR A 82 -0.87 -39.99 -1.08
C THR A 82 0.47 -40.06 -1.83
N ASP A 83 0.51 -39.48 -3.03
CA ASP A 83 1.76 -39.24 -3.73
C ASP A 83 2.55 -38.22 -2.90
N PRO A 84 3.75 -38.58 -2.38
CA PRO A 84 4.53 -37.72 -1.50
C PRO A 84 4.91 -36.39 -2.16
N ASP A 85 4.79 -36.30 -3.47
CA ASP A 85 5.19 -35.11 -4.23
C ASP A 85 4.06 -34.08 -4.39
N PHE A 86 2.81 -34.39 -4.04
CA PHE A 86 1.67 -33.48 -4.21
C PHE A 86 0.74 -33.38 -2.99
N ASN A 87 0.65 -32.18 -2.40
CA ASN A 87 -0.37 -31.91 -1.39
C ASN A 87 -1.74 -31.71 -2.05
N LYS A 88 -2.78 -32.27 -1.44
CA LYS A 88 -4.18 -32.05 -1.87
C LYS A 88 -4.51 -30.55 -1.82
N GLY A 89 -4.88 -29.98 -2.95
CA GLY A 89 -5.30 -28.57 -3.09
C GLY A 89 -4.33 -27.68 -3.87
N GLU A 90 -3.15 -28.19 -4.23
CA GLU A 90 -2.19 -27.45 -5.06
C GLU A 90 -2.53 -27.64 -6.55
N VAL A 91 -3.16 -26.62 -7.15
CA VAL A 91 -3.69 -26.65 -8.53
C VAL A 91 -2.71 -26.08 -9.57
N PHE A 92 -1.80 -25.23 -9.12
CA PHE A 92 -0.84 -24.55 -9.98
C PHE A 92 0.51 -24.55 -9.25
N ARG A 93 1.47 -25.33 -9.75
CA ARG A 93 2.89 -25.13 -9.49
C ARG A 93 3.54 -24.68 -10.79
N THR A 94 4.49 -23.77 -10.69
CA THR A 94 5.53 -23.66 -11.72
C THR A 94 6.70 -24.48 -11.18
N ASP A 95 6.68 -25.78 -11.42
CA ASP A 95 7.90 -26.57 -11.31
C ASP A 95 8.79 -25.97 -12.41
N ALA A 96 9.71 -25.07 -12.04
CA ALA A 96 10.72 -24.64 -12.98
C ALA A 96 11.38 -25.93 -13.49
N PRO A 97 11.43 -26.18 -14.82
CA PRO A 97 12.14 -27.35 -15.31
C PRO A 97 13.53 -27.28 -14.71
N VAL A 98 13.98 -28.40 -14.13
CA VAL A 98 15.30 -28.52 -13.50
C VAL A 98 16.33 -28.14 -14.55
N GLY A 99 16.67 -26.86 -14.57
CA GLY A 99 17.61 -26.30 -15.53
C GLY A 99 18.96 -26.87 -15.15
N THR A 100 19.41 -27.83 -15.94
CA THR A 100 20.85 -27.97 -16.20
C THR A 100 21.35 -26.55 -16.50
N PHE A 101 22.50 -26.16 -15.92
CA PHE A 101 23.10 -24.81 -15.93
C PHE A 101 22.79 -23.92 -14.72
N GLY A 102 23.35 -24.28 -13.55
CA GLY A 102 24.12 -23.37 -12.69
C GLY A 102 23.49 -22.09 -12.15
N ASN A 103 22.19 -21.86 -12.34
CA ASN A 103 21.50 -20.65 -11.94
C ASN A 103 20.41 -21.03 -10.93
N PRO A 104 20.46 -20.53 -9.68
CA PRO A 104 19.58 -20.98 -8.61
C PRO A 104 18.09 -20.75 -8.95
N ILE A 105 17.43 -21.85 -9.30
CA ILE A 105 15.99 -22.17 -9.16
C ILE A 105 15.09 -20.92 -9.20
N ASP A 106 14.59 -20.60 -10.39
CA ASP A 106 13.67 -19.47 -10.61
C ASP A 106 12.22 -19.89 -10.29
N ILE A 107 11.85 -19.90 -9.00
CA ILE A 107 10.47 -20.22 -8.51
C ILE A 107 9.54 -19.00 -8.60
N ASN A 108 9.50 -18.38 -9.77
CA ASN A 108 8.73 -17.15 -9.97
C ASN A 108 7.39 -17.47 -10.63
N TRP A 109 6.30 -16.99 -10.01
CA TRP A 109 5.03 -16.88 -10.70
C TRP A 109 5.06 -15.66 -11.60
N ARG A 110 4.79 -15.85 -12.89
CA ARG A 110 4.93 -14.79 -13.89
C ARG A 110 3.63 -14.63 -14.68
N MET A 111 3.27 -13.39 -14.95
CA MET A 111 2.21 -13.04 -15.89
C MET A 111 2.83 -12.37 -17.11
N TYR A 112 2.50 -12.86 -18.30
CA TYR A 112 2.98 -12.34 -19.57
C TYR A 112 1.82 -11.68 -20.35
N ARG A 113 2.14 -10.66 -21.14
CA ARG A 113 1.27 -10.10 -22.17
C ARG A 113 2.04 -10.08 -23.48
N GLY A 114 1.74 -11.04 -24.37
CA GLY A 114 2.59 -11.31 -25.54
C GLY A 114 3.93 -11.90 -25.08
N THR A 115 5.05 -11.39 -25.61
CA THR A 115 6.41 -11.82 -25.24
C THR A 115 6.95 -11.13 -23.99
N ASN A 116 6.24 -10.15 -23.44
CA ASN A 116 6.75 -9.33 -22.33
C ASN A 116 6.18 -9.79 -20.99
N GLN A 117 7.05 -9.99 -20.00
CA GLN A 117 6.67 -10.28 -18.62
C GLN A 117 6.20 -9.01 -17.93
N VAL A 118 4.95 -8.97 -17.47
CA VAL A 118 4.31 -7.77 -16.91
C VAL A 118 4.41 -7.74 -15.38
N VAL A 119 4.20 -8.89 -14.74
CA VAL A 119 4.20 -9.04 -13.27
C VAL A 119 4.92 -10.32 -12.91
N ARG A 120 5.69 -10.29 -11.81
CA ARG A 120 6.13 -11.52 -11.15
C ARG A 120 5.91 -11.48 -9.63
N PHE A 121 5.64 -12.64 -9.08
CA PHE A 121 5.67 -12.91 -7.65
C PHE A 121 6.79 -13.89 -7.40
N TYR A 122 7.75 -13.50 -6.58
CA TYR A 122 8.87 -14.37 -6.28
C TYR A 122 9.41 -14.20 -4.88
N ASN A 123 10.04 -15.26 -4.40
CA ASN A 123 10.93 -15.20 -3.26
C ASN A 123 12.37 -15.18 -3.82
N PRO A 124 13.17 -14.15 -3.55
CA PRO A 124 14.53 -14.04 -4.08
C PRO A 124 15.46 -15.15 -3.56
N TYR A 125 15.08 -15.84 -2.47
CA TYR A 125 15.79 -16.99 -1.96
C TYR A 125 15.09 -18.28 -2.39
N SER A 126 15.65 -18.91 -3.42
CA SER A 126 15.23 -20.23 -3.91
C SER A 126 15.99 -21.39 -3.27
N SER A 127 16.80 -21.13 -2.25
CA SER A 127 17.40 -22.20 -1.48
C SER A 127 16.37 -22.72 -0.48
N PHE A 128 15.83 -23.91 -0.76
CA PHE A 128 15.20 -24.83 0.20
C PHE A 128 16.17 -25.26 1.33
N VAL A 129 17.16 -24.43 1.66
CA VAL A 129 18.07 -24.69 2.77
C VAL A 129 17.33 -24.23 4.02
N PRO A 130 17.03 -25.13 4.98
CA PRO A 130 16.58 -24.72 6.30
C PRO A 130 17.74 -23.95 6.92
N SER A 131 17.75 -22.64 6.71
CA SER A 131 18.74 -21.74 7.29
C SER A 131 18.60 -21.87 8.81
N THR A 132 19.58 -22.52 9.42
CA THR A 132 19.76 -22.62 10.87
C THR A 132 20.05 -21.25 11.52
N SER A 133 19.88 -20.15 10.79
CA SER A 133 20.03 -18.78 11.29
C SER A 133 19.13 -17.76 10.56
N GLY A 134 17.81 -17.92 10.68
CA GLY A 134 16.88 -16.77 10.74
C GLY A 134 16.79 -15.83 9.52
N GLN A 135 17.11 -16.29 8.31
CA GLN A 135 16.94 -15.46 7.10
C GLN A 135 15.46 -15.43 6.66
N LYS A 136 14.97 -14.22 6.36
CA LYS A 136 13.55 -13.95 6.09
C LYS A 136 13.19 -14.25 4.63
N CYS A 137 12.11 -14.99 4.43
CA CYS A 137 11.49 -15.24 3.13
C CYS A 137 10.49 -14.12 2.81
N ASP A 138 10.96 -13.00 2.27
CA ASP A 138 10.08 -11.91 1.88
C ASP A 138 9.42 -12.23 0.52
N LEU A 139 8.11 -11.98 0.43
CA LEU A 139 7.39 -12.01 -0.85
C LEU A 139 7.68 -10.72 -1.61
N ILE A 140 8.25 -10.82 -2.81
CA ILE A 140 8.44 -9.68 -3.70
C ILE A 140 7.31 -9.64 -4.74
N ILE A 141 6.66 -8.49 -4.82
CA ILE A 141 5.71 -8.12 -5.87
C ILE A 141 6.34 -6.98 -6.65
N GLU A 142 6.54 -7.16 -7.95
CA GLU A 142 7.13 -6.13 -8.79
C GLU A 142 6.59 -6.13 -10.22
N THR A 143 6.71 -4.98 -10.87
CA THR A 143 6.41 -4.80 -12.28
C THR A 143 7.72 -4.76 -13.07
N THR A 144 7.88 -5.67 -14.02
CA THR A 144 9.16 -5.87 -14.73
C THR A 144 9.30 -5.11 -16.04
N MET A 145 8.25 -4.41 -16.48
CA MET A 145 8.28 -3.56 -17.66
C MET A 145 8.39 -2.10 -17.25
N GLY A 146 9.29 -1.36 -17.93
CA GLY A 146 9.68 0.03 -17.66
C GLY A 146 8.73 0.87 -16.80
N ARG A 147 9.25 1.36 -15.66
CA ARG A 147 8.65 2.35 -14.74
C ARG A 147 7.14 2.17 -14.52
N SER A 148 6.72 0.92 -14.35
CA SER A 148 5.32 0.60 -14.07
C SER A 148 5.05 0.78 -12.58
N ASN A 149 3.78 1.03 -12.26
CA ASN A 149 3.33 1.29 -10.90
C ASN A 149 2.69 0.04 -10.31
N ILE A 150 2.89 -0.19 -9.02
CA ILE A 150 2.05 -1.12 -8.25
C ILE A 150 0.86 -0.31 -7.73
N ILE A 151 -0.36 -0.71 -8.09
CA ILE A 151 -1.58 0.01 -7.73
C ILE A 151 -2.47 -0.89 -6.89
N PHE A 152 -2.86 -0.39 -5.72
CA PHE A 152 -3.89 -0.99 -4.88
C PHE A 152 -5.15 -0.14 -4.98
N GLY A 153 -6.26 -0.76 -5.38
CA GLY A 153 -7.53 -0.07 -5.58
C GLY A 153 -8.71 -0.81 -4.99
N THR A 154 -9.78 -0.08 -4.71
CA THR A 154 -11.07 -0.62 -4.25
C THR A 154 -12.18 -0.10 -5.14
N ALA A 155 -13.07 -0.99 -5.59
CA ALA A 155 -14.15 -0.64 -6.52
C ALA A 155 -13.67 0.17 -7.75
N THR A 156 -12.56 -0.26 -8.37
CA THR A 156 -11.89 0.38 -9.52
C THR A 156 -11.23 1.75 -9.24
N ILE A 157 -11.24 2.22 -7.99
CA ILE A 157 -10.59 3.47 -7.59
C ILE A 157 -9.22 3.16 -6.99
N PRO A 158 -8.11 3.68 -7.55
CA PRO A 158 -6.80 3.63 -6.90
C PRO A 158 -6.84 4.30 -5.53
N ARG A 159 -6.31 3.63 -4.50
CA ARG A 159 -6.21 4.14 -3.13
C ARG A 159 -4.76 4.30 -2.68
N MET A 160 -3.87 3.45 -3.20
CA MET A 160 -2.44 3.53 -2.97
C MET A 160 -1.68 3.19 -4.25
N ILE A 161 -0.60 3.90 -4.48
CA ILE A 161 0.30 3.69 -5.61
C ILE A 161 1.75 3.68 -5.14
N ILE A 162 2.54 2.73 -5.65
CA ILE A 162 3.99 2.69 -5.51
C ILE A 162 4.58 2.93 -6.89
N GLN A 163 5.36 4.00 -7.03
CA GLN A 163 6.00 4.38 -8.29
C GLN A 163 7.52 4.33 -8.17
N ASP A 164 8.17 3.88 -9.23
CA ASP A 164 9.59 4.13 -9.44
C ASP A 164 9.72 5.58 -9.97
N GLY A 165 10.04 6.52 -9.07
CA GLY A 165 9.87 7.98 -9.24
C GLY A 165 10.40 8.54 -10.56
N THR A 166 9.94 9.73 -10.96
CA THR A 166 10.11 10.27 -12.33
C THR A 166 11.55 10.67 -12.70
N ASN A 167 12.45 10.85 -11.73
CA ASN A 167 13.86 11.16 -11.97
C ASN A 167 14.74 9.89 -12.06
N PRO A 168 15.27 9.52 -13.24
CA PRO A 168 16.12 8.33 -13.36
C PRO A 168 17.48 8.46 -12.65
N ALA A 169 17.91 9.67 -12.28
CA ALA A 169 19.17 9.90 -11.56
C ALA A 169 19.05 9.68 -10.05
N ILE A 170 17.83 9.70 -9.51
CA ILE A 170 17.55 9.47 -8.09
C ILE A 170 16.32 8.56 -8.06
N GLN A 171 16.53 7.25 -8.23
CA GLN A 171 15.49 6.23 -8.04
C GLN A 171 14.91 6.37 -6.63
N THR A 172 13.90 7.22 -6.52
CA THR A 172 13.17 7.48 -5.29
C THR A 172 11.84 6.81 -5.49
N GLY A 173 11.66 5.66 -4.83
CA GLY A 173 10.35 5.05 -4.72
C GLY A 173 9.41 6.07 -4.08
N LEU A 174 8.27 6.32 -4.73
CA LEU A 174 7.23 7.21 -4.23
C LEU A 174 6.02 6.39 -3.84
N VAL A 175 5.46 6.68 -2.67
CA VAL A 175 4.19 6.13 -2.20
C VAL A 175 3.14 7.24 -2.20
N GLY A 176 2.15 7.11 -3.06
CA GLY A 176 0.95 7.94 -3.05
C GLY A 176 -0.18 7.23 -2.32
N ILE A 177 -0.90 7.93 -1.44
CA ILE A 177 -2.13 7.45 -0.81
C ILE A 177 -3.22 8.49 -1.05
N GLY A 178 -4.38 8.06 -1.56
CA GLY A 178 -5.44 8.99 -1.91
C GLY A 178 -6.39 8.48 -2.97
N ASN A 179 -7.59 9.07 -3.02
CA ASN A 179 -8.63 8.70 -3.96
C ASN A 179 -8.28 9.13 -5.39
N ASN A 180 -7.98 8.14 -6.25
CA ASN A 180 -7.58 8.38 -7.64
C ASN A 180 -6.31 9.26 -7.77
N PHE A 181 -5.41 9.17 -6.79
CA PHE A 181 -4.16 9.94 -6.76
C PHE A 181 -3.00 9.13 -7.36
N LEU A 182 -2.49 9.57 -8.52
CA LEU A 182 -1.54 8.81 -9.35
C LEU A 182 -0.18 9.50 -9.55
N SER A 183 0.08 10.62 -8.90
CA SER A 183 1.31 11.41 -9.13
C SER A 183 1.89 11.97 -7.83
N PRO A 184 2.33 11.11 -6.90
CA PRO A 184 3.07 11.55 -5.71
C PRO A 184 4.27 12.41 -6.10
N GLN A 185 4.61 13.38 -5.24
CA GLN A 185 5.69 14.37 -5.44
C GLN A 185 6.73 14.30 -4.32
N SER A 186 6.58 13.32 -3.42
CA SER A 186 7.41 13.10 -2.24
C SER A 186 7.41 11.60 -1.94
N GLN A 187 8.40 11.10 -1.20
CA GLN A 187 8.54 9.66 -0.89
C GLN A 187 7.26 9.07 -0.28
N LEU A 188 6.56 9.85 0.55
CA LEU A 188 5.19 9.62 0.96
C LEU A 188 4.37 10.88 0.66
N HIS A 189 3.30 10.76 -0.12
CA HIS A 189 2.38 11.85 -0.40
C HIS A 189 0.94 11.35 -0.20
N ILE A 190 0.26 11.92 0.80
CA ILE A 190 -1.15 11.66 1.08
C ILE A 190 -1.98 12.80 0.50
N ASN A 191 -2.97 12.50 -0.34
CA ASN A 191 -3.78 13.52 -1.01
C ASN A 191 -5.18 12.98 -1.32
N ASP A 192 -6.22 13.53 -0.69
CA ASP A 192 -7.61 13.18 -0.96
C ASP A 192 -8.37 14.25 -1.78
N GLY A 193 -7.67 15.25 -2.29
CA GLY A 193 -8.20 16.34 -3.11
C GLY A 193 -9.05 17.33 -2.33
N VAL A 194 -10.32 17.00 -2.09
CA VAL A 194 -11.34 17.92 -1.55
C VAL A 194 -11.59 17.71 -0.05
N PHE A 195 -11.24 16.54 0.47
CA PHE A 195 -11.47 16.20 1.87
C PHE A 195 -10.27 16.56 2.74
N ASP A 196 -10.54 16.72 4.03
CA ASP A 196 -9.50 16.82 5.03
C ASP A 196 -8.55 15.62 4.93
N THR A 197 -7.25 15.90 4.85
CA THR A 197 -6.23 14.88 4.64
C THR A 197 -5.31 14.86 5.85
N TYR A 198 -5.33 13.78 6.62
CA TYR A 198 -4.56 13.64 7.85
C TYR A 198 -3.79 12.33 7.91
N THR A 199 -2.69 12.36 8.67
CA THR A 199 -2.24 11.19 9.42
C THR A 199 -2.90 11.23 10.79
N GLN A 200 -3.63 10.18 11.16
CA GLN A 200 -4.28 10.03 12.46
C GLN A 200 -3.57 8.96 13.28
N ILE A 201 -3.25 9.27 14.53
CA ILE A 201 -2.60 8.37 15.47
C ILE A 201 -3.51 8.21 16.67
N THR A 202 -3.94 6.98 16.95
CA THR A 202 -4.77 6.64 18.10
C THR A 202 -4.17 5.48 18.89
N ASN A 203 -4.69 5.25 20.09
CA ASN A 203 -4.38 4.08 20.89
C ASN A 203 -5.61 3.69 21.72
N ALA A 204 -5.48 2.65 22.56
CA ALA A 204 -6.58 2.17 23.39
C ALA A 204 -7.18 3.23 24.34
N ALA A 205 -6.40 4.24 24.76
CA ALA A 205 -6.87 5.30 25.65
C ALA A 205 -7.63 6.40 24.91
N THR A 206 -7.29 6.68 23.66
CA THR A 206 -7.98 7.68 22.83
C THR A 206 -9.16 7.08 22.07
N GLY A 207 -9.16 5.77 21.81
CA GLY A 207 -10.16 5.10 20.98
C GLY A 207 -9.72 4.95 19.52
N ALA A 208 -10.69 4.83 18.62
CA ALA A 208 -10.46 4.56 17.19
C ALA A 208 -11.54 5.18 16.27
N SER A 209 -12.34 6.11 16.80
CA SER A 209 -13.37 6.84 16.08
C SER A 209 -12.79 7.96 15.22
N ALA A 210 -13.64 8.59 14.42
CA ALA A 210 -13.28 9.76 13.62
C ALA A 210 -13.02 11.02 14.48
N ASN A 211 -13.22 11.00 15.79
CA ASN A 211 -12.96 12.14 16.68
C ASN A 211 -11.93 11.80 17.75
N ASP A 212 -11.11 10.78 17.54
CA ASP A 212 -10.19 10.26 18.55
C ASP A 212 -8.72 10.52 18.17
N GLY A 213 -7.87 10.77 19.16
CA GLY A 213 -6.41 10.82 19.05
C GLY A 213 -5.83 12.09 18.41
N LEU A 214 -4.62 11.96 17.85
CA LEU A 214 -3.86 13.08 17.26
C LEU A 214 -3.96 13.07 15.74
N ARG A 215 -4.27 14.22 15.15
CA ARG A 215 -4.24 14.45 13.70
C ARG A 215 -3.17 15.45 13.31
N ILE A 216 -2.46 15.16 12.23
CA ILE A 216 -1.55 16.08 11.57
C ILE A 216 -1.87 16.07 10.08
N GLY A 217 -2.13 17.24 9.49
CA GLY A 217 -2.43 17.32 8.06
C GLY A 217 -3.00 18.65 7.61
N VAL A 218 -3.88 18.62 6.61
CA VAL A 218 -4.46 19.80 5.96
C VAL A 218 -5.97 19.70 5.88
N LEU A 219 -6.67 20.80 6.12
CA LEU A 219 -8.13 20.90 5.97
C LEU A 219 -8.49 21.02 4.50
N GLY A 220 -9.43 20.22 4.00
CA GLY A 220 -9.90 20.26 2.62
C GLY A 220 -10.72 21.51 2.30
N SER A 221 -11.39 22.10 3.29
CA SER A 221 -12.24 23.28 3.12
C SER A 221 -11.48 24.55 2.73
N ASN A 222 -10.24 24.71 3.18
CA ASN A 222 -9.45 25.93 2.99
C ASN A 222 -7.93 25.70 2.82
N GLY A 223 -7.46 24.46 2.93
CA GLY A 223 -6.04 24.12 2.82
C GLY A 223 -5.20 24.43 4.06
N ASN A 224 -5.80 24.83 5.19
CA ASN A 224 -5.05 25.17 6.40
C ASN A 224 -4.35 23.94 6.96
N ALA A 225 -3.05 24.08 7.27
CA ALA A 225 -2.30 23.07 8.00
C ALA A 225 -2.75 23.01 9.47
N VAL A 226 -2.88 21.80 10.01
CA VAL A 226 -3.33 21.57 11.38
C VAL A 226 -2.53 20.47 12.08
N ILE A 227 -2.29 20.70 13.37
CA ILE A 227 -1.94 19.69 14.37
C ILE A 227 -3.05 19.74 15.40
N ASN A 228 -3.82 18.67 15.51
CA ASN A 228 -5.09 18.67 16.22
C ASN A 228 -5.17 17.48 17.18
N GLN A 229 -5.05 17.76 18.48
CA GLN A 229 -5.38 16.81 19.54
C GLN A 229 -6.89 16.79 19.71
N GLN A 230 -7.53 15.66 19.44
CA GLN A 230 -8.98 15.51 19.57
C GLN A 230 -9.44 15.23 21.00
N GLU A 231 -8.53 14.74 21.85
CA GLU A 231 -8.85 14.43 23.23
C GLU A 231 -8.87 15.68 24.12
N ASN A 232 -9.64 15.65 25.21
CA ASN A 232 -9.55 16.62 26.30
C ASN A 232 -8.29 16.36 27.15
N GLN A 233 -7.13 16.43 26.50
CA GLN A 233 -5.82 16.09 27.05
C GLN A 233 -4.78 17.09 26.55
N SER A 234 -3.69 17.19 27.31
CA SER A 234 -2.58 18.08 26.99
C SER A 234 -1.73 17.59 25.81
N MET A 235 -1.22 18.54 25.01
CA MET A 235 -0.14 18.31 24.04
C MET A 235 1.20 18.72 24.63
N PHE A 236 2.15 17.78 24.70
CA PHE A 236 3.48 18.02 25.25
C PHE A 236 4.55 18.08 24.15
N PHE A 237 5.44 19.05 24.26
CA PHE A 237 6.62 19.21 23.42
C PHE A 237 7.87 18.95 24.28
N ASN A 238 8.46 17.79 24.07
CA ASN A 238 9.51 17.26 24.94
C ASN A 238 10.90 17.33 24.28
N THR A 239 11.94 17.51 25.09
CA THR A 239 13.34 17.30 24.66
C THR A 239 14.07 16.58 25.78
N ASN A 240 14.74 15.48 25.46
CA ASN A 240 15.37 14.60 26.44
C ASN A 240 14.40 14.19 27.57
N ASN A 241 13.22 13.67 27.19
CA ASN A 241 12.15 13.23 28.12
C ASN A 241 11.64 14.29 29.10
N THR A 242 11.93 15.58 28.88
CA THR A 242 11.46 16.68 29.71
C THR A 242 10.55 17.58 28.89
N ALA A 243 9.36 17.88 29.40
CA ALA A 243 8.45 18.86 28.78
C ALA A 243 9.10 20.24 28.78
N ARG A 244 9.20 20.85 27.59
CA ARG A 244 9.71 22.21 27.40
C ARG A 244 8.58 23.17 27.12
N MET A 245 7.56 22.71 26.39
CA MET A 245 6.32 23.44 26.15
C MET A 245 5.12 22.48 26.28
N GLN A 246 3.98 23.00 26.68
CA GLN A 246 2.70 22.28 26.70
C GLN A 246 1.58 23.21 26.25
N ILE A 247 0.60 22.65 25.52
CA ILE A 247 -0.74 23.23 25.38
C ILE A 247 -1.66 22.33 26.18
N ASN A 248 -2.24 22.82 27.26
CA ASN A 248 -3.10 21.99 28.10
C ASN A 248 -4.51 21.82 27.51
N GLU A 249 -5.31 20.97 28.14
CA GLU A 249 -6.68 20.68 27.74
C GLU A 249 -7.63 21.90 27.79
N SER A 250 -7.25 22.94 28.56
CA SER A 250 -7.95 24.24 28.58
C SER A 250 -7.42 25.22 27.53
N GLY A 251 -6.48 24.81 26.67
CA GLY A 251 -5.87 25.64 25.64
C GLY A 251 -4.78 26.60 26.14
N LEU A 252 -4.34 26.48 27.39
CA LEU A 252 -3.27 27.32 27.95
C LEU A 252 -1.90 26.80 27.51
N ILE A 253 -1.03 27.74 27.12
CA ILE A 253 0.35 27.45 26.75
C ILE A 253 1.27 27.65 27.95
N THR A 254 1.99 26.60 28.33
CA THR A 254 3.03 26.65 29.37
C THR A 254 4.39 26.42 28.73
N VAL A 255 5.39 27.24 29.08
CA VAL A 255 6.80 27.01 28.72
C VAL A 255 7.60 26.78 30.00
N TYR A 256 8.11 25.57 30.18
CA TYR A 256 8.58 25.03 31.47
C TYR A 256 9.99 25.49 31.90
N SER A 257 10.78 26.07 31.00
CA SER A 257 12.10 26.58 31.35
C SER A 257 12.42 27.83 30.55
N LEU A 258 12.45 28.97 31.26
CA LEU A 258 13.00 30.23 30.78
C LEU A 258 14.50 30.37 31.06
N ALA A 259 15.11 29.37 31.72
CA ALA A 259 16.52 29.37 32.10
C ALA A 259 17.42 29.13 30.87
N SER A 260 17.41 30.09 29.95
CA SER A 260 18.51 30.37 29.06
C SER A 260 19.32 31.48 29.71
N GLY A 261 20.64 31.36 29.73
CA GLY A 261 21.54 32.40 30.25
C GLY A 261 21.39 33.75 29.56
N ASN A 262 20.60 33.86 28.49
CA ASN A 262 20.17 35.09 27.85
C ASN A 262 18.70 34.95 27.39
N ASN A 263 17.77 35.62 28.08
CA ASN A 263 16.33 35.80 27.78
C ASN A 263 15.84 35.22 26.44
N SER A 264 15.16 34.07 26.45
CA SER A 264 14.74 33.41 25.19
C SER A 264 13.23 33.25 25.01
N ILE A 265 12.40 33.96 25.77
CA ILE A 265 10.99 34.17 25.38
C ILE A 265 10.76 35.67 25.20
N VAL A 266 10.74 36.10 23.94
CA VAL A 266 10.28 37.43 23.55
C VAL A 266 8.85 37.26 23.03
N LEU A 267 7.87 37.58 23.87
CA LEU A 267 6.50 37.78 23.41
C LEU A 267 6.43 39.20 22.86
N ALA A 268 6.61 39.34 21.55
CA ALA A 268 6.49 40.62 20.87
C ALA A 268 5.42 40.57 19.78
N ASP A 269 4.83 41.72 19.41
CA ASP A 269 4.06 41.78 18.17
C ASP A 269 4.94 41.52 16.94
N LYS A 270 4.28 41.51 15.78
CA LYS A 270 4.88 41.54 14.45
C LYS A 270 5.97 42.63 14.26
N ASN A 271 6.06 43.63 15.14
CA ASN A 271 7.04 44.72 15.07
C ASN A 271 8.17 44.58 16.11
N GLY A 272 8.19 43.51 16.91
CA GLY A 272 9.20 43.32 17.96
C GLY A 272 8.91 44.08 19.27
N THR A 273 7.72 44.67 19.41
CA THR A 273 7.29 45.34 20.65
C THR A 273 6.81 44.32 21.67
N LEU A 274 7.47 44.24 22.84
CA LEU A 274 7.12 43.31 23.92
C LEU A 274 5.69 43.53 24.42
N TYR A 275 4.85 42.49 24.38
CA TYR A 275 3.51 42.52 24.96
C TYR A 275 3.58 42.06 26.41
N THR A 276 3.64 43.04 27.30
CA THR A 276 3.23 42.84 28.69
C THR A 276 2.68 44.17 29.19
N THR A 277 1.37 44.34 29.07
CA THR A 277 0.63 45.51 29.56
C THR A 277 0.97 45.81 31.03
N GLU A 278 1.28 44.77 31.80
CA GLU A 278 1.75 44.88 33.19
C GLU A 278 3.18 45.45 33.29
N ILE A 279 4.12 45.09 32.40
CA ILE A 279 5.48 45.66 32.44
C ILE A 279 5.47 47.11 31.99
N GLU A 280 4.69 47.49 30.99
CA GLU A 280 4.57 48.90 30.57
C GLU A 280 3.93 49.75 31.66
N THR A 281 2.94 49.21 32.37
CA THR A 281 2.34 49.84 33.55
C THR A 281 3.36 49.97 34.69
N ILE A 282 4.10 48.91 35.00
CA ILE A 282 5.15 48.90 36.03
C ILE A 282 6.28 49.89 35.66
N LEU A 283 6.67 49.96 34.40
CA LEU A 283 7.73 50.85 33.92
C LEU A 283 7.29 52.31 34.05
N THR A 284 6.04 52.61 33.67
CA THR A 284 5.45 53.94 33.82
C THR A 284 5.34 54.33 35.29
N GLN A 285 4.85 53.43 36.15
CA GLN A 285 4.80 53.65 37.60
C GLN A 285 6.20 53.89 38.20
N SER A 286 7.20 53.13 37.76
CA SER A 286 8.60 53.32 38.18
C SER A 286 9.15 54.70 37.79
N GLN A 287 8.88 55.15 36.56
CA GLN A 287 9.27 56.49 36.10
C GLN A 287 8.58 57.60 36.91
N THR A 288 7.28 57.48 37.18
CA THR A 288 6.55 58.41 38.05
C THR A 288 7.15 58.44 39.46
N ILE A 289 7.50 57.30 40.04
CA ILE A 289 8.16 57.23 41.35
C ILE A 289 9.51 57.96 41.34
N GLN A 290 10.30 57.83 40.27
CA GLN A 290 11.58 58.55 40.14
C GLN A 290 11.39 60.07 40.06
N GLN A 291 10.39 60.53 39.29
CA GLN A 291 10.05 61.95 39.20
C GLN A 291 9.62 62.51 40.56
N LEU A 292 8.77 61.80 41.30
CA LEU A 292 8.34 62.20 42.64
C LEU A 292 9.52 62.28 43.61
N LYS A 293 10.46 61.33 43.56
CA LYS A 293 11.68 61.38 44.40
C LYS A 293 12.52 62.63 44.11
N GLN A 294 12.65 63.02 42.84
CA GLN A 294 13.40 64.22 42.47
C GLN A 294 12.71 65.49 42.97
N GLN A 295 11.37 65.58 42.81
CA GLN A 295 10.59 66.71 43.33
C GLN A 295 10.69 66.84 44.85
N VAL A 296 10.66 65.73 45.59
CA VAL A 296 10.84 65.73 47.05
C VAL A 296 12.23 66.24 47.43
N ALA A 297 13.28 65.80 46.75
CA ALA A 297 14.65 66.27 47.02
C ALA A 297 14.82 67.78 46.76
N GLU A 298 14.18 68.30 45.71
CA GLU A 298 14.16 69.74 45.42
C GLU A 298 13.41 70.53 46.50
N LEU A 299 12.26 70.02 46.97
CA LEU A 299 11.51 70.62 48.07
C LEU A 299 12.30 70.62 49.39
N GLU A 300 12.98 69.52 49.71
CA GLU A 300 13.84 69.42 50.90
C GLU A 300 14.97 70.46 50.86
N LYS A 301 15.58 70.68 49.69
CA LYS A 301 16.58 71.72 49.47
C LYS A 301 16.00 73.12 49.68
N SER A 302 14.86 73.44 49.07
CA SER A 302 14.21 74.75 49.26
C SER A 302 13.82 75.01 50.71
N ILE A 303 13.35 73.98 51.43
CA ILE A 303 13.06 74.08 52.87
C ILE A 303 14.33 74.39 53.66
N ALA A 304 15.46 73.74 53.34
CA ALA A 304 16.74 74.01 54.01
C ALA A 304 17.22 75.45 53.75
N GLU A 305 17.09 75.95 52.51
CA GLU A 305 17.42 77.33 52.14
C GLU A 305 16.54 78.34 52.89
N MET A 306 15.22 78.13 52.95
CA MET A 306 14.30 78.98 53.70
C MET A 306 14.66 79.01 55.19
N LYS A 307 14.93 77.85 55.82
CA LYS A 307 15.35 77.79 57.22
C LYS A 307 16.62 78.61 57.46
N ALA A 308 17.60 78.55 56.55
CA ALA A 308 18.84 79.30 56.66
C ALA A 308 18.62 80.82 56.52
N ILE A 309 17.63 81.26 55.74
CA ILE A 309 17.22 82.67 55.65
C ILE A 309 16.59 83.13 56.97
N PHE A 310 15.63 82.36 57.50
CA PHE A 310 14.94 82.72 58.75
C PHE A 310 15.85 82.72 59.96
N SER A 311 16.90 81.89 60.01
CA SER A 311 17.87 81.90 61.12
C SER A 311 18.80 83.12 61.13
N LYS A 312 18.80 83.95 60.07
CA LYS A 312 19.65 85.13 59.95
C LYS A 312 18.94 86.45 60.29
N ASN A 313 17.61 86.41 60.45
CA ASN A 313 16.79 87.54 60.86
C ASN A 313 16.40 87.40 62.34
#